data_AF-A0AAU0HEU5-F1
#
_entry.id   AF-A0AAU0HEU5-F1
#
_cell.length_a   1.000
_cell.length_b   1.000
_cell.length_c   1.000
_cell.angle_alpha   90.00
_cell.angle_beta   90.00
_cell.angle_gamma   90.00
#
_symmetry.space_group_name_H-M   'P 1'
#
loop_
_entity.id
_entity.type
_entity.pdbx_description
1 polymer ?
#
loop_
_entity_poly.entity_id
_entity_poly.type
_entity_poly.pdbx_seq_one_letter_code
_entity_poly.pdbx_strand_id
1 'polypeptide(L)'
;MWKGALIGSTLATLAAACQSTAAGPAVFENEKATEDALVILREALGRNTLELGTPLPTDEPVLVVLPPPPSPLNDRSVARPDVYDIVLDAGVCTLRPRQDGAPIDLDGVACRLVSAR
;
A
#
# COMPACT_ATOMS: atom_id res chain seq x y z
N MET A 1 -7.70 -62.20 -39.11
CA MET A 1 -6.56 -61.88 -38.22
C MET A 1 -6.78 -60.48 -37.69
N TRP A 2 -7.17 -60.35 -36.43
CA TRP A 2 -7.62 -59.12 -35.79
C TRP A 2 -6.43 -58.49 -35.03
N LYS A 3 -6.07 -57.25 -35.35
CA LYS A 3 -5.18 -56.37 -34.58
C LYS A 3 -5.99 -55.08 -34.36
N GLY A 4 -6.40 -54.70 -33.16
CA GLY A 4 -5.56 -54.22 -32.05
C GLY A 4 -5.35 -52.71 -32.27
N ALA A 5 -6.24 -51.82 -31.83
CA ALA A 5 -6.46 -51.29 -30.48
C ALA A 5 -5.74 -49.95 -30.24
N LEU A 6 -6.44 -49.09 -29.48
CA LEU A 6 -5.98 -47.97 -28.64
C LEU A 6 -6.08 -46.53 -29.18
N ILE A 7 -7.17 -45.92 -28.72
CA ILE A 7 -7.44 -44.52 -28.36
C ILE A 7 -6.21 -43.83 -27.76
N GLY A 8 -5.93 -42.60 -28.22
CA GLY A 8 -4.93 -41.72 -27.62
C GLY A 8 -5.39 -40.27 -27.63
N SER A 9 -6.37 -39.93 -26.79
CA SER A 9 -6.72 -38.55 -26.47
C SER A 9 -5.65 -37.93 -25.58
N THR A 10 -4.76 -37.10 -26.14
CA THR A 10 -3.92 -36.20 -25.35
C THR A 10 -4.69 -34.92 -25.05
N LEU A 11 -5.42 -34.89 -23.93
CA LEU A 11 -5.81 -33.63 -23.29
C LEU A 11 -4.54 -33.00 -22.72
N ALA A 12 -4.05 -31.95 -23.36
CA ALA A 12 -3.03 -31.07 -22.78
C ALA A 12 -3.69 -30.21 -21.69
N THR A 13 -3.42 -30.54 -20.43
CA THR A 13 -3.79 -29.75 -19.26
C THR A 13 -3.06 -28.41 -19.31
N LEU A 14 -3.81 -27.34 -19.59
CA LEU A 14 -3.38 -25.97 -19.36
C LEU A 14 -3.34 -25.72 -17.83
N ALA A 15 -2.18 -25.95 -17.22
CA ALA A 15 -1.88 -25.42 -15.90
C ALA A 15 -1.60 -23.91 -16.03
N ALA A 16 -2.65 -23.10 -16.06
CA ALA A 16 -2.53 -21.68 -15.77
C ALA A 16 -2.16 -21.54 -14.29
N ALA A 17 -0.87 -21.42 -13.99
CA ALA A 17 -0.42 -21.03 -12.67
C ALA A 17 -0.93 -19.60 -12.42
N CYS A 18 -1.98 -19.46 -11.59
CA CYS A 18 -2.35 -18.19 -11.00
C CYS A 18 -1.17 -17.69 -10.16
N GLN A 19 -0.33 -16.85 -10.75
CA GLN A 19 0.62 -16.02 -10.03
C GLN A 19 -0.19 -14.86 -9.41
N SER A 20 -0.97 -15.13 -8.37
CA SER A 20 -1.56 -14.06 -7.57
C SER A 20 -0.42 -13.39 -6.81
N THR A 21 -0.04 -12.17 -7.21
CA THR A 21 0.81 -11.30 -6.39
C THR A 21 0.15 -11.16 -5.03
N ALA A 22 0.78 -11.70 -3.99
CA ALA A 22 0.23 -11.66 -2.65
C ALA A 22 0.17 -10.22 -2.16
N ALA A 23 -1.05 -9.76 -1.84
CA ALA A 23 -1.24 -8.48 -1.17
C ALA A 23 -0.63 -8.54 0.23
N GLY A 24 0.01 -7.46 0.68
CA GLY A 24 0.61 -7.46 2.00
C GLY A 24 1.14 -6.11 2.47
N PRO A 25 1.60 -6.05 3.73
CA PRO A 25 2.26 -4.88 4.28
C PRO A 25 3.44 -4.49 3.39
N ALA A 26 3.62 -3.20 3.18
CA ALA A 26 4.67 -2.67 2.33
C ALA A 26 5.34 -1.44 2.95
N VAL A 27 6.53 -1.11 2.48
CA VAL A 27 7.26 0.11 2.83
C VAL A 27 7.61 0.87 1.56
N PHE A 28 7.77 2.18 1.67
CA PHE A 28 8.25 3.00 0.57
C PHE A 28 9.68 2.62 0.19
N GLU A 29 9.97 2.57 -1.11
CA GLU A 29 11.29 2.16 -1.59
C GLU A 29 12.40 3.13 -1.20
N ASN A 30 12.09 4.42 -1.12
CA ASN A 30 13.03 5.49 -0.85
C ASN A 30 12.31 6.79 -0.43
N GLU A 31 13.09 7.83 -0.16
CA GLU A 31 12.59 9.16 0.18
C GLU A 31 11.73 9.78 -0.94
N LYS A 32 12.12 9.60 -2.21
CA LYS A 32 11.33 10.11 -3.34
C LYS A 32 9.93 9.51 -3.40
N ALA A 33 9.79 8.21 -3.14
CA ALA A 33 8.48 7.55 -3.02
C ALA A 33 7.66 8.14 -1.85
N THR A 34 8.32 8.49 -0.74
CA THR A 34 7.68 9.20 0.37
C THR A 34 7.17 10.57 -0.07
N GLU A 35 7.99 11.36 -0.76
CA GLU A 35 7.60 12.68 -1.27
C GLU A 35 6.42 12.61 -2.25
N ASP A 36 6.42 11.63 -3.16
CA ASP A 36 5.33 11.43 -4.11
C ASP A 36 4.02 11.03 -3.41
N ALA A 37 4.10 10.13 -2.42
CA ALA A 37 2.95 9.78 -1.60
C ALA A 37 2.39 11.01 -0.86
N LEU A 38 3.26 11.88 -0.37
CA LEU A 38 2.84 13.12 0.31
C LEU A 38 2.17 14.11 -0.65
N VAL A 39 2.53 14.15 -1.93
CA VAL A 39 1.82 14.98 -2.92
C VAL A 39 0.37 14.54 -3.03
N ILE A 40 0.14 13.24 -3.22
CA ILE A 40 -1.19 12.64 -3.35
C ILE A 40 -1.99 12.84 -2.06
N LEU A 41 -1.36 12.57 -0.91
CA LEU A 41 -2.02 12.67 0.39
C LEU A 41 -2.39 14.11 0.76
N ARG A 42 -1.58 15.10 0.38
CA ARG A 42 -1.92 16.53 0.54
C ARG A 42 -3.18 16.90 -0.21
N GLU A 43 -3.30 16.44 -1.45
CA GLU A 43 -4.49 16.68 -2.27
C GLU A 43 -5.72 15.99 -1.66
N ALA A 44 -5.59 14.72 -1.27
CA ALA A 44 -6.66 13.95 -0.65
C ALA A 44 -7.16 14.55 0.68
N LEU A 45 -6.25 15.11 1.49
CA LEU A 45 -6.57 15.73 2.78
C LEU A 45 -6.89 17.23 2.67
N GLY A 46 -6.72 17.85 1.50
CA GLY A 46 -6.85 19.30 1.33
C GLY A 46 -5.85 20.10 2.19
N ARG A 47 -4.64 19.58 2.41
CA ARG A 47 -3.59 20.19 3.26
C ARG A 47 -2.42 20.64 2.42
N ASN A 48 -1.92 21.86 2.65
CA ASN A 48 -0.74 22.38 1.95
C ASN A 48 0.58 21.76 2.42
N THR A 49 0.64 21.39 3.70
CA THR A 49 1.82 20.76 4.30
C THR A 49 1.39 19.58 5.18
N LEU A 50 2.22 18.54 5.14
CA LEU A 50 2.11 17.37 6.00
C LEU A 50 3.44 17.20 6.72
N GLU A 51 3.38 16.99 8.02
CA GLU A 51 4.53 16.61 8.83
C GLU A 51 4.40 15.13 9.16
N LEU A 52 5.50 14.39 9.02
CA LEU A 52 5.54 12.97 9.32
C LEU A 52 6.02 12.73 10.75
N GLY A 53 5.35 11.81 11.43
CA GLY A 53 5.79 11.24 12.69
C GLY A 53 6.72 10.03 12.48
N THR A 54 7.20 9.48 13.58
CA THR A 54 7.92 8.18 13.58
C THR A 54 6.94 7.02 13.72
N PRO A 55 7.25 5.83 13.16
CA PRO A 55 8.44 5.49 12.36
C PRO A 55 8.39 6.06 10.94
N LEU A 56 9.54 6.06 10.24
CA LEU A 56 9.57 6.44 8.83
C LEU A 56 8.95 5.34 7.95
N PRO A 57 8.21 5.72 6.90
CA PRO A 57 7.49 4.78 6.04
C PRO A 57 8.41 3.95 5.12
N THR A 58 9.70 4.26 5.09
CA THR A 58 10.75 3.47 4.42
C THR A 58 11.21 2.28 5.26
N ASP A 59 10.98 2.34 6.57
CA ASP A 59 11.50 1.42 7.57
C ASP A 59 10.40 0.49 8.10
N GLU A 60 9.20 1.04 8.30
CA GLU A 60 8.04 0.34 8.87
C GLU A 60 6.82 0.52 7.96
N PRO A 61 5.91 -0.47 7.87
CA PRO A 61 4.76 -0.44 6.96
C PRO A 61 3.61 0.45 7.44
N VAL A 62 3.96 1.61 8.00
CA VAL A 62 3.04 2.56 8.60
C VAL A 62 3.47 3.98 8.23
N LEU A 63 2.50 4.80 7.82
CA LEU A 63 2.67 6.23 7.63
C LEU A 63 1.93 6.97 8.76
N VAL A 64 2.65 7.78 9.53
CA VAL A 64 2.08 8.61 10.59
C VAL A 64 2.12 10.07 10.16
N VAL A 65 0.95 10.69 10.00
CA VAL A 65 0.82 12.11 9.66
C VAL A 65 0.43 12.89 10.91
N LEU A 66 1.25 13.88 11.27
CA LEU A 66 0.99 14.72 12.43
C LEU A 66 -0.13 15.72 12.15
N PRO A 67 -0.92 16.06 13.18
CA PRO A 67 -1.89 17.14 13.07
C PRO A 67 -1.17 18.47 12.83
N PRO A 68 -1.83 19.44 12.18
CA PRO A 68 -1.29 20.78 12.06
C PRO A 68 -0.97 21.39 13.44
N PRO A 69 0.02 22.26 13.53
CA PRO A 69 0.32 22.96 14.77
C PRO A 69 -0.90 23.75 15.24
N PRO A 70 -1.15 23.80 16.57
CA PRO A 70 -2.27 24.57 17.10
C PRO A 70 -2.10 26.05 16.75
N SER A 71 -3.22 26.70 16.42
CA SER A 71 -3.28 28.16 16.30
C SER A 71 -2.94 28.81 17.65
N PRO A 72 -2.36 30.04 17.68
CA PRO A 72 -2.08 30.75 18.93
C PRO A 72 -3.29 30.92 19.87
N LEU A 73 -4.51 30.86 19.33
CA LEU A 73 -5.76 30.96 20.08
C LEU A 73 -6.35 29.60 20.48
N ASN A 74 -5.71 28.49 20.10
CA ASN A 74 -6.17 27.14 20.39
C ASN A 74 -5.26 26.47 21.43
N ASP A 75 -5.50 26.78 22.70
CA ASP A 75 -4.74 26.30 23.86
C ASP A 75 -5.10 24.87 24.30
N ARG A 76 -6.11 24.25 23.67
CA ARG A 76 -6.66 22.93 24.04
C ARG A 76 -6.89 22.02 22.84
N SER A 77 -5.96 22.00 21.89
CA SER A 77 -6.06 21.10 20.74
C SER A 77 -6.02 19.63 21.18
N VAL A 78 -7.07 18.88 20.80
CA VAL A 78 -7.17 17.42 20.98
C VAL A 78 -6.84 16.65 19.71
N ALA A 79 -6.19 17.31 18.74
CA ALA A 79 -5.87 16.72 17.45
C ALA A 79 -4.95 15.51 17.62
N ARG A 80 -5.27 14.42 16.91
CA ARG A 80 -4.53 13.17 16.94
C ARG A 80 -3.83 12.98 15.59
N PRO A 81 -2.71 12.23 15.55
CA PRO A 81 -2.10 11.84 14.29
C PRO A 81 -3.02 10.94 13.48
N ASP A 82 -3.01 11.13 12.16
CA ASP A 82 -3.62 10.20 11.22
C ASP A 82 -2.62 9.08 10.94
N VAL A 83 -3.07 7.84 11.07
CA VAL A 83 -2.21 6.66 10.90
C VAL A 83 -2.74 5.80 9.77
N TYR A 84 -1.86 5.48 8.83
CA TYR A 84 -2.16 4.66 7.65
C TYR A 84 -1.27 3.42 7.65
N ASP A 85 -1.86 2.26 7.36
CA ASP A 85 -1.09 1.10 6.93
C ASP A 85 -0.68 1.29 5.47
N ILE A 86 0.57 0.96 5.15
CA ILE A 86 1.05 0.93 3.77
C ILE A 86 0.89 -0.51 3.26
N VAL A 87 0.13 -0.68 2.18
CA VAL A 87 -0.19 -1.99 1.60
C VAL A 87 0.21 -1.99 0.14
N LEU A 88 0.84 -3.06 -0.33
CA LEU A 88 1.00 -3.34 -1.75
C LEU A 88 -0.02 -4.41 -2.13
N ASP A 89 -0.95 -4.08 -3.00
CA ASP A 89 -1.98 -5.00 -3.52
C ASP A 89 -2.05 -4.89 -5.05
N ALA A 90 -2.00 -6.03 -5.74
CA ALA A 90 -1.99 -6.10 -7.20
C ALA A 90 -0.96 -5.18 -7.90
N GLY A 91 0.15 -4.86 -7.22
CA GLY A 91 1.18 -3.94 -7.72
C GLY A 91 0.89 -2.46 -7.51
N VAL A 92 -0.22 -2.12 -6.87
CA VAL A 92 -0.61 -0.76 -6.48
C VAL A 92 -0.28 -0.56 -5.01
N CYS A 93 0.40 0.54 -4.70
CA CYS A 93 0.64 0.93 -3.32
C CYS A 93 -0.57 1.73 -2.81
N THR A 94 -1.09 1.36 -1.66
CA THR A 94 -2.31 1.95 -1.09
C THR A 94 -2.07 2.32 0.37
N LEU A 95 -2.54 3.50 0.77
CA LEU A 95 -2.63 3.90 2.17
C LEU A 95 -4.00 3.54 2.71
N ARG A 96 -4.04 2.67 3.72
CA ARG A 96 -5.29 2.30 4.39
C ARG A 96 -5.37 2.99 5.76
N PRO A 97 -6.35 3.90 5.97
CA PRO A 97 -6.55 4.53 7.28
C PRO A 97 -6.81 3.47 8.36
N ARG A 98 -6.20 3.62 9.55
CA ARG A 98 -6.43 2.72 10.69
C ARG A 98 -7.68 3.06 11.51
N GLN A 99 -8.11 4.31 11.45
CA GLN A 99 -9.30 4.76 12.17
C GLN A 99 -10.49 4.64 11.22
N ASP A 100 -10.76 5.70 10.46
CA ASP A 100 -11.86 5.80 9.52
C ASP A 100 -11.36 6.43 8.23
N GLY A 101 -11.98 6.08 7.10
CA GLY A 101 -11.69 6.65 5.80
C GLY A 101 -11.60 5.62 4.69
N ALA A 102 -11.63 6.10 3.45
CA ALA A 102 -11.38 5.26 2.28
C ALA A 102 -9.87 5.02 2.12
N PRO A 103 -9.47 3.83 1.60
CA PRO A 103 -8.12 3.64 1.12
C PRO A 103 -7.77 4.68 0.04
N ILE A 104 -6.51 5.09 0.02
CA ILE A 104 -5.98 6.06 -0.95
C ILE A 104 -4.95 5.33 -1.80
N ASP A 105 -5.25 5.20 -3.09
CA ASP A 105 -4.30 4.62 -4.04
C ASP A 105 -3.20 5.63 -4.35
N LEU A 106 -1.95 5.16 -4.25
CA LEU A 106 -0.75 5.94 -4.50
C LEU A 106 -0.22 5.60 -5.90
N ASP A 107 -0.96 6.02 -6.92
CA ASP A 107 -0.61 5.75 -8.31
C ASP A 107 0.81 6.22 -8.64
N GLY A 108 1.64 5.29 -9.12
CA GLY A 108 3.03 5.56 -9.48
C GLY A 108 4.02 5.65 -8.32
N VAL A 109 3.58 5.45 -7.06
CA VAL A 109 4.48 5.42 -5.91
C VAL A 109 5.11 4.05 -5.74
N ALA A 110 6.44 4.03 -5.66
CA ALA A 110 7.22 2.80 -5.51
C ALA A 110 7.20 2.26 -4.08
N CYS A 111 6.66 1.05 -3.90
CA CYS A 111 6.58 0.36 -2.63
C CYS A 111 7.00 -1.11 -2.78
N ARG A 112 7.60 -1.66 -1.72
CA ARG A 112 7.99 -3.08 -1.66
C ARG A 112 7.32 -3.78 -0.50
N LEU A 113 6.95 -5.05 -0.68
CA LEU A 113 6.46 -5.87 0.42
C LEU A 113 7.52 -5.99 1.53
N VAL A 114 7.07 -5.95 2.78
CA VAL A 114 7.93 -6.39 3.89
C VAL A 114 7.86 -7.91 3.93
N SER A 115 9.01 -8.59 3.79
CA SER A 115 9.03 -10.05 3.96
C SER A 115 8.52 -10.41 5.34
N ALA A 116 7.52 -11.31 5.40
CA ALA A 116 7.09 -11.92 6.65
C ALA A 116 8.32 -12.57 7.30
N ARG A 117 8.69 -12.07 8.48
CA ARG A 117 9.82 -12.59 9.25
C ARG A 117 9.39 -13.79 10.08
#